data_AF-A0A1I0GL82-F1
#
_entry.id   AF-A0A1I0GL82-F1
#
_cell.length_a   1.000
_cell.length_b   1.000
_cell.length_c   1.000
_cell.angle_alpha   90.00
_cell.angle_beta   90.00
_cell.angle_gamma   90.00
#
_symmetry.space_group_name_H-M   'P 1'
#
loop_
_entity.id
_entity.type
_entity.pdbx_description
1 polymer ?
#
loop_
_entity_poly.entity_id
_entity_poly.type
_entity_poly.pdbx_seq_one_letter_code
_entity_poly.pdbx_strand_id
1 'polypeptide(L)'
;MGKDLRGKELGVGIVQQTDGLYVARYTDKHGKRQVKRFKTLQECRQWIADATYIDEHTDIENATDMIVEAWYEYWISIKQKTVRPNTVRNYTERYERNIRNVIGKKLLTEVKPIHCQRIFLDMADAGYKTSTIYQTRITLYNIPILGLR
;
A
#
# COMPACT_ATOMS: atom_id res chain seq x y z
N MET A 1 10.64 -23.80 11.71
CA MET A 1 9.99 -23.38 10.46
C MET A 1 8.64 -24.07 10.33
N GLY A 2 7.68 -23.49 9.62
CA GLY A 2 6.39 -24.16 9.41
C GLY A 2 6.48 -25.20 8.29
N LYS A 3 5.71 -26.27 8.44
CA LYS A 3 5.65 -27.39 7.50
C LYS A 3 4.26 -27.44 6.86
N ASP A 4 4.19 -28.05 5.69
CA ASP A 4 2.93 -28.40 5.04
C ASP A 4 2.32 -29.65 5.69
N LEU A 5 1.08 -29.99 5.32
CA LEU A 5 0.38 -31.19 5.80
C LEU A 5 1.08 -32.50 5.40
N ARG A 6 2.05 -32.43 4.48
CA ARG A 6 2.84 -33.56 3.96
C ARG A 6 4.27 -33.58 4.54
N GLY A 7 4.59 -32.71 5.48
CA GLY A 7 5.89 -32.61 6.16
C GLY A 7 6.97 -31.80 5.43
N LYS A 8 6.69 -31.18 4.28
CA LYS A 8 7.61 -30.32 3.53
C LYS A 8 7.76 -28.96 4.20
N GLU A 9 8.98 -28.43 4.25
CA GLU A 9 9.22 -27.10 4.81
C GLU A 9 8.69 -25.99 3.89
N LEU A 10 7.94 -25.05 4.48
CA LEU A 10 7.29 -23.95 3.76
C LEU A 10 8.06 -22.63 3.84
N GLY A 11 9.06 -22.55 4.73
CA GLY A 11 9.86 -21.37 5.03
C GLY A 11 9.57 -20.77 6.40
N VAL A 12 10.31 -19.70 6.73
CA VAL A 12 10.11 -18.93 7.97
C VAL A 12 8.81 -18.13 7.85
N GLY A 13 8.00 -18.10 8.92
CA GLY A 13 6.77 -17.32 8.96
C GLY A 13 5.55 -17.96 8.28
N ILE A 14 5.69 -19.03 7.50
CA ILE A 14 4.56 -19.69 6.80
C ILE A 14 4.20 -21.01 7.46
N VAL A 15 2.92 -21.27 7.70
CA VAL A 15 2.35 -22.54 8.20
C VAL A 15 1.14 -22.93 7.36
N GLN A 16 0.94 -24.22 7.09
CA GLN A 16 -0.31 -24.72 6.53
C GLN A 16 -1.26 -25.17 7.64
N GLN A 17 -2.52 -24.77 7.57
CA GLN A 17 -3.59 -25.19 8.47
C GLN A 17 -4.24 -26.49 7.99
N THR A 18 -4.96 -27.17 8.89
CA THR A 18 -5.68 -28.42 8.61
C THR A 18 -6.80 -28.26 7.59
N ASP A 19 -7.31 -27.04 7.40
CA ASP A 19 -8.30 -26.67 6.37
C ASP A 19 -7.69 -26.47 4.97
N GLY A 20 -6.36 -26.63 4.83
CA GLY A 20 -5.63 -26.47 3.58
C GLY A 20 -5.18 -25.03 3.29
N LEU A 21 -5.59 -24.04 4.10
CA LEU A 21 -5.15 -22.65 3.95
C LEU A 21 -3.71 -22.47 4.46
N TYR A 22 -3.05 -21.46 3.92
CA TYR A 22 -1.72 -21.05 4.34
C TYR A 22 -1.79 -19.79 5.19
N VAL A 23 -1.07 -19.77 6.31
CA VAL A 23 -0.95 -18.63 7.21
C VAL A 23 0.45 -18.09 7.11
N ALA A 24 0.58 -16.82 6.72
CA ALA A 24 1.82 -16.08 6.78
C ALA A 24 1.85 -15.19 8.02
N ARG A 25 3.02 -15.14 8.66
CA ARG A 25 3.34 -14.30 9.82
C ARG A 25 4.57 -13.48 9.49
N TYR A 26 4.45 -12.19 9.71
CA TYR A 26 5.53 -11.23 9.52
C TYR A 26 5.64 -10.36 10.78
N THR A 27 6.86 -10.04 11.19
CA THR A 27 7.13 -9.10 12.29
C THR A 27 7.96 -7.98 11.69
N ASP A 28 7.48 -6.76 11.80
CA ASP A 28 8.22 -5.59 11.31
C ASP A 28 9.38 -5.21 12.24
N LYS A 29 10.26 -4.31 11.81
CA LYS A 29 11.40 -3.81 12.59
C LYS A 29 11.00 -3.09 13.88
N HIS A 30 9.74 -2.66 13.98
CA HIS A 30 9.16 -2.04 15.16
C HIS A 30 8.54 -3.07 16.12
N GLY A 31 8.65 -4.36 15.81
CA GLY A 31 8.18 -5.48 16.65
C GLY A 31 6.68 -5.76 16.53
N LYS A 32 5.94 -5.09 15.64
CA LYS A 32 4.51 -5.35 15.42
C LYS A 32 4.34 -6.56 14.51
N ARG A 33 3.49 -7.48 14.98
CA ARG A 33 3.18 -8.73 14.27
C ARG A 33 1.97 -8.57 13.37
N GLN A 34 2.11 -8.98 12.13
CA GLN A 34 1.03 -9.10 11.15
C GLN A 34 0.83 -10.56 10.76
N VAL A 35 -0.44 -10.97 10.65
CA VAL A 35 -0.82 -12.34 10.31
C VAL A 35 -1.91 -12.31 9.25
N LYS A 36 -1.72 -13.07 8.17
CA LYS A 36 -2.69 -13.13 7.07
C LYS A 36 -2.83 -14.55 6.52
N ARG A 37 -4.04 -14.89 6.07
CA ARG A 37 -4.38 -16.21 5.53
C ARG A 37 -4.56 -16.15 4.02
N PHE A 38 -4.11 -17.19 3.32
CA PHE A 38 -4.09 -17.28 1.87
C PHE A 38 -4.48 -18.68 1.40
N LYS A 39 -4.91 -18.79 0.14
CA LYS A 39 -5.28 -20.08 -0.46
C LYS A 39 -4.06 -20.81 -1.03
N THR A 40 -3.04 -20.07 -1.45
CA THR A 40 -1.85 -20.63 -2.08
C THR A 40 -0.57 -20.24 -1.36
N LEU A 41 0.44 -21.10 -1.45
CA LEU A 41 1.77 -20.84 -0.90
C LEU A 41 2.46 -19.66 -1.60
N GLN A 42 2.20 -19.46 -2.89
CA GLN A 42 2.80 -18.37 -3.66
C GLN A 42 2.32 -17.00 -3.16
N GLU A 43 1.03 -16.85 -2.87
CA GLU A 43 0.49 -15.63 -2.27
C GLU A 43 1.12 -15.32 -0.90
N CYS A 44 1.34 -16.34 -0.06
CA CYS A 44 2.05 -16.17 1.21
C CYS A 44 3.47 -15.63 1.01
N ARG A 45 4.22 -16.22 0.08
CA ARG A 45 5.60 -15.82 -0.21
C ARG A 45 5.66 -14.39 -0.75
N GLN A 46 4.76 -14.05 -1.66
CA GLN A 46 4.68 -12.69 -2.20
C GLN A 46 4.35 -11.69 -1.08
N TRP A 47 3.40 -12.02 -0.21
CA TRP A 47 3.04 -11.12 0.89
C TRP A 47 4.17 -10.92 1.89
N ILE A 48 4.93 -11.97 2.24
CA ILE A 48 6.11 -11.82 3.10
C ILE A 48 7.19 -10.99 2.40
N ALA A 49 7.45 -11.24 1.12
CA ALA A 49 8.44 -10.48 0.36
C ALA A 49 8.06 -9.00 0.25
N ASP A 50 6.80 -8.70 -0.06
CA ASP A 50 6.25 -7.34 -0.09
C ASP A 50 6.39 -6.69 1.30
N ALA A 51 6.02 -7.38 2.38
CA ALA A 51 6.10 -6.85 3.74
C ALA A 51 7.54 -6.60 4.20
N THR A 52 8.46 -7.51 3.92
CA THR A 52 9.90 -7.35 4.19
C THR A 52 10.47 -6.18 3.40
N TYR A 53 10.17 -6.09 2.10
CA TYR A 53 10.62 -5.00 1.26
C TYR A 53 10.16 -3.64 1.80
N ILE A 54 8.89 -3.55 2.18
CA ILE A 54 8.32 -2.33 2.78
C ILE A 54 9.04 -1.97 4.08
N ASP A 55 9.25 -2.93 4.97
CA ASP A 55 9.87 -2.65 6.28
C ASP A 55 11.34 -2.26 6.18
N GLU A 56 12.10 -2.96 5.31
CA GLU A 56 13.50 -2.66 5.03
C GLU A 56 13.67 -1.26 4.44
N HIS A 57 12.74 -0.83 3.58
CA HIS A 57 12.85 0.44 2.88
C HIS A 57 12.07 1.58 3.55
N THR A 58 11.14 1.35 4.48
CA THR A 58 10.37 2.46 5.09
C THR A 58 11.12 3.10 6.25
N ASP A 59 12.15 3.87 5.99
CA ASP A 59 12.77 4.74 7.00
C ASP A 59 12.00 6.07 7.08
N ILE A 60 11.28 6.28 8.18
CA ILE A 60 10.33 7.41 8.31
C ILE A 60 11.06 8.77 8.30
N GLU A 61 12.33 8.79 8.69
CA GLU A 61 13.19 9.99 8.66
C GLU A 61 13.88 10.20 7.30
N ASN A 62 14.11 9.13 6.53
CA ASN A 62 14.59 9.17 5.16
C ASN A 62 13.47 8.83 4.18
N ALA A 63 12.62 9.82 3.87
CA ALA A 63 11.49 9.69 2.94
C ALA A 63 11.85 9.21 1.52
N THR A 64 13.14 8.96 1.23
CA THR A 64 13.64 8.41 -0.04
C THR A 64 13.21 6.97 -0.30
N ASP A 65 13.09 6.15 0.73
CA ASP A 65 12.84 4.71 0.61
C ASP A 65 11.40 4.32 1.05
N MET A 66 10.60 5.28 1.48
CA MET A 66 9.21 5.07 1.86
C MET A 66 8.34 4.77 0.62
N ILE A 67 7.47 3.75 0.69
CA ILE A 67 6.48 3.51 -0.36
C ILE A 67 5.26 4.44 -0.24
N VAL A 68 4.62 4.75 -1.37
CA VAL A 68 3.45 5.66 -1.42
C VAL A 68 2.30 5.19 -0.54
N GLU A 69 2.04 3.88 -0.45
CA GLU A 69 0.99 3.31 0.40
C GLU A 69 1.28 3.50 1.89
N ALA A 70 2.49 3.21 2.37
CA ALA A 70 2.85 3.49 3.76
C ALA A 70 2.77 4.99 4.07
N TRP A 71 3.20 5.84 3.13
CA TRP A 71 3.08 7.29 3.27
C TRP A 71 1.63 7.73 3.39
N TYR A 72 0.76 7.20 2.52
CA TYR A 72 -0.65 7.55 2.51
C TYR A 72 -1.34 7.13 3.81
N GLU A 73 -1.07 5.93 4.33
CA GLU A 73 -1.62 5.45 5.60
C GLU A 73 -1.24 6.37 6.77
N TYR A 74 0.03 6.80 6.82
CA TYR A 74 0.48 7.78 7.80
C TYR A 74 -0.25 9.12 7.62
N TRP A 75 -0.27 9.67 6.40
CA TRP A 75 -0.88 10.96 6.09
C TRP A 75 -2.37 10.99 6.40
N ILE A 76 -3.13 9.97 6.01
CA ILE A 76 -4.58 9.92 6.25
C ILE A 76 -4.88 9.83 7.74
N SER A 77 -4.04 9.15 8.54
CA SER A 77 -4.19 9.09 10.00
C SER A 77 -4.07 10.47 10.67
N ILE A 78 -3.24 11.36 10.12
CA ILE A 78 -3.12 12.76 10.56
C ILE A 78 -4.35 13.56 10.09
N LYS A 79 -4.77 13.38 8.83
CA LYS A 79 -5.93 14.08 8.27
C LYS A 79 -7.22 13.75 9.01
N GLN A 80 -7.40 12.51 9.45
CA GLN A 80 -8.53 12.11 10.31
C GLN A 80 -8.69 12.97 11.57
N LYS A 81 -7.59 13.51 12.11
CA LYS A 81 -7.60 14.36 13.32
C LYS A 81 -7.71 15.85 13.02
N THR A 82 -7.46 16.26 11.77
CA THR A 82 -7.23 17.68 11.43
C THR A 82 -8.21 18.23 10.39
N VAL A 83 -8.92 17.39 9.64
CA VAL A 83 -9.91 17.83 8.65
C VAL A 83 -11.27 17.18 8.85
N ARG A 84 -12.29 17.75 8.21
CA ARG A 84 -13.68 17.28 8.31
C ARG A 84 -13.81 15.83 7.81
N PRO A 85 -14.70 15.00 8.38
CA PRO A 85 -14.87 13.59 7.99
C PRO A 85 -15.15 13.38 6.49
N ASN A 86 -15.92 14.25 5.86
CA ASN A 86 -16.20 14.13 4.43
C ASN A 86 -14.95 14.36 3.56
N THR A 87 -14.02 15.20 4.01
CA THR A 87 -12.74 15.41 3.33
C THR A 87 -11.87 14.16 3.43
N VAL A 88 -11.80 13.53 4.60
CA VAL A 88 -11.12 12.24 4.79
C VAL A 88 -11.72 11.18 3.88
N ARG A 89 -13.05 11.06 3.87
CA ARG A 89 -13.77 10.11 3.01
C ARG A 89 -13.41 10.31 1.54
N ASN A 90 -13.38 11.55 1.06
CA ASN A 90 -12.98 11.87 -0.30
C ASN A 90 -11.54 11.43 -0.59
N TYR A 91 -10.58 11.77 0.29
CA TYR A 91 -9.19 11.35 0.14
C TYR A 91 -9.06 9.84 0.07
N THR A 92 -9.71 9.12 0.99
CA THR A 92 -9.68 7.66 1.02
C THR A 92 -10.29 7.05 -0.23
N GLU A 93 -11.44 7.55 -0.67
CA GLU A 93 -12.08 7.03 -1.87
C GLU A 93 -11.23 7.27 -3.12
N ARG A 94 -10.61 8.44 -3.26
CA ARG A 94 -9.73 8.76 -4.40
C ARG A 94 -8.47 7.91 -4.37
N TYR A 95 -7.87 7.73 -3.19
CA TYR A 95 -6.68 6.92 -3.05
C TYR A 95 -6.93 5.47 -3.44
N GLU A 96 -7.91 4.83 -2.79
CA GLU A 96 -8.20 3.40 -2.99
C GLU A 96 -8.64 3.07 -4.42
N ARG A 97 -9.47 3.93 -5.03
CA ARG A 97 -10.03 3.63 -6.35
C ARG A 97 -9.12 3.99 -7.52
N ASN A 98 -8.33 5.06 -7.38
CA ASN A 98 -7.65 5.66 -8.53
C ASN A 98 -6.12 5.69 -8.39
N ILE A 99 -5.59 5.87 -7.17
CA ILE A 99 -4.15 6.12 -6.96
C ILE A 99 -3.39 4.84 -6.61
N ARG A 100 -3.95 4.03 -5.69
CA ARG A 100 -3.29 2.86 -5.09
C ARG A 100 -2.75 1.88 -6.12
N ASN A 101 -3.54 1.55 -7.14
CA ASN A 101 -3.15 0.59 -8.17
C ASN A 101 -2.04 1.08 -9.11
N VAL A 102 -1.86 2.40 -9.25
CA VAL A 102 -0.87 2.96 -10.18
C VAL A 102 0.46 3.23 -9.48
N ILE A 103 0.42 3.83 -8.28
CA ILE A 103 1.63 4.28 -7.58
C ILE A 103 1.75 3.76 -6.15
N GLY A 104 0.74 3.11 -5.57
CA GLY A 104 0.74 2.73 -4.15
C GLY A 104 1.93 1.87 -3.74
N LYS A 105 2.36 0.96 -4.62
CA LYS A 105 3.51 0.06 -4.40
C LYS A 105 4.87 0.64 -4.81
N LYS A 106 4.91 1.88 -5.32
CA LYS A 106 6.17 2.52 -5.72
C LYS A 106 6.81 3.22 -4.53
N LEU A 107 8.13 3.35 -4.56
CA LEU A 107 8.82 4.27 -3.66
C LEU A 107 8.40 5.70 -3.98
N LEU A 108 8.39 6.55 -2.96
CA LEU A 108 8.11 7.97 -3.11
C LEU A 108 9.06 8.57 -4.19
N THR A 109 10.35 8.28 -4.13
CA THR A 109 11.36 8.76 -5.11
C THR A 109 11.12 8.32 -6.56
N GLU A 110 10.38 7.24 -6.78
CA GLU A 110 10.11 6.70 -8.11
C GLU A 110 8.84 7.28 -8.76
N VAL A 111 8.03 8.04 -8.03
CA VAL A 111 6.82 8.63 -8.59
C VAL A 111 7.19 9.79 -9.52
N LYS A 112 6.86 9.61 -10.81
CA LYS A 112 7.07 10.62 -11.85
C LYS A 112 5.74 11.25 -12.28
N PRO A 113 5.77 12.46 -12.89
CA PRO A 113 4.57 13.12 -13.42
C PRO A 113 3.76 12.24 -14.39
N ILE A 114 4.43 11.37 -15.16
CA ILE A 114 3.76 10.45 -16.08
C ILE A 114 2.82 9.46 -15.38
N HIS A 115 3.13 9.04 -14.14
CA HIS A 115 2.23 8.20 -13.36
C HIS A 115 0.97 8.97 -12.93
N CYS A 116 1.11 10.25 -12.60
CA CYS A 116 -0.03 11.11 -12.26
C CYS A 116 -0.91 11.36 -13.48
N GLN A 117 -0.30 11.60 -14.65
CA GLN A 117 -1.03 11.71 -15.92
C GLN A 117 -1.80 10.42 -16.22
N ARG A 118 -1.17 9.25 -16.02
CA ARG A 118 -1.82 7.95 -16.19
C ARG A 118 -3.09 7.83 -15.34
N ILE A 119 -3.02 8.20 -14.06
CA ILE A 119 -4.20 8.20 -13.16
C ILE A 119 -5.34 9.05 -13.74
N PHE A 120 -5.03 10.26 -14.21
CA PHE A 120 -6.06 11.16 -14.76
C PHE A 120 -6.65 10.66 -16.08
N LEU A 121 -5.83 10.06 -16.95
CA LEU A 121 -6.29 9.43 -18.18
C LEU A 121 -7.20 8.24 -17.90
N ASP A 122 -6.78 7.32 -17.02
CA ASP A 122 -7.59 6.16 -16.63
C ASP A 122 -8.94 6.59 -16.02
N MET A 123 -8.97 7.71 -15.27
CA MET A 123 -10.22 8.29 -14.78
C MET A 123 -11.08 8.92 -15.88
N ALA A 124 -10.47 9.62 -16.85
CA ALA A 124 -11.20 10.20 -17.96
C ALA A 124 -11.84 9.10 -18.83
N ASP A 125 -11.09 8.04 -19.13
CA ASP A 125 -11.56 6.88 -19.89
C ASP A 125 -12.69 6.14 -19.17
N ALA A 126 -12.66 6.09 -17.84
CA ALA A 126 -13.74 5.56 -17.02
C ALA A 126 -14.95 6.51 -16.87
N GLY A 127 -14.96 7.65 -17.57
CA GLY A 127 -16.10 8.59 -17.62
C GLY A 127 -16.28 9.43 -16.35
N TYR A 128 -15.23 9.60 -15.54
CA TYR A 128 -15.32 10.44 -14.35
C TYR A 128 -15.54 11.91 -14.70
N LYS A 129 -16.37 12.60 -13.90
CA LYS A 129 -16.57 14.04 -14.01
C LYS A 129 -15.26 14.77 -13.69
N THR A 130 -15.02 15.91 -14.36
CA THR A 130 -13.86 16.78 -14.13
C THR A 130 -13.70 17.18 -12.66
N SER A 131 -14.80 17.43 -11.93
CA SER A 131 -14.76 17.73 -10.50
C SER A 131 -14.21 16.59 -9.66
N THR A 132 -14.48 15.34 -10.04
CA THR A 132 -13.96 14.16 -9.34
C THR A 132 -12.48 13.92 -9.66
N ILE A 133 -12.06 14.16 -10.91
CA ILE A 133 -10.65 14.15 -11.30
C ILE A 133 -9.89 15.23 -10.50
N TYR A 134 -10.47 16.42 -10.33
CA TYR A 134 -9.91 17.49 -9.52
C TYR A 134 -9.72 17.10 -8.04
N GLN A 135 -10.67 16.38 -7.42
CA GLN A 135 -10.48 15.86 -6.05
C GLN A 135 -9.31 14.86 -5.96
N THR A 136 -9.11 14.05 -6.99
CA THR A 136 -7.97 13.13 -7.08
C THR A 136 -6.66 13.91 -7.18
N ARG A 137 -6.63 14.99 -7.98
CA ARG A 137 -5.48 15.89 -8.08
C ARG A 137 -5.12 16.52 -6.72
N ILE A 138 -6.10 16.94 -5.92
CA ILE A 138 -5.84 17.46 -4.56
C ILE A 138 -5.17 16.38 -3.69
N THR A 139 -5.66 15.14 -3.77
CA THR A 139 -5.09 14.03 -3.00
C THR A 139 -3.64 13.76 -3.41
N LEU A 140 -3.35 13.73 -4.71
CA LEU A 140 -1.99 13.58 -5.24
C LEU A 140 -1.07 14.73 -4.83
N TYR A 141 -1.54 15.99 -4.88
CA TYR A 141 -0.73 17.16 -4.49
C TYR A 141 -0.16 17.08 -3.08
N ASN A 142 -0.86 16.39 -2.17
CA ASN A 142 -0.38 16.24 -0.80
C ASN A 142 0.76 15.22 -0.66
N ILE A 143 1.06 14.43 -1.69
CA ILE A 143 2.18 13.49 -1.68
C ILE A 143 3.49 14.28 -1.78
N PRO A 144 4.43 14.14 -0.82
CA PRO A 144 5.57 15.04 -0.61
C PRO A 144 6.55 15.11 -1.78
N ILE A 145 6.55 14.14 -2.69
CA ILE A 145 7.43 14.09 -3.86
C ILE A 145 7.01 15.10 -4.92
N LEU A 146 5.72 15.45 -4.95
CA LEU A 146 5.18 16.34 -5.97
C LEU A 146 5.48 17.82 -5.70
N GLY A 147 6.28 18.12 -4.66
CA GLY A 147 7.19 19.27 -4.61
C GLY A 147 6.73 20.52 -5.35
N LEU A 148 5.48 20.94 -5.12
CA LEU A 148 5.04 22.30 -5.38
C LEU A 148 5.12 23.00 -4.04
N ARG A 149 6.36 23.37 -3.69
CA ARG A 149 6.61 24.65 -3.05
C ARG A 149 6.46 25.73 -4.11
#